data_AF-A0A9D2KYC4-F1
#
_entry.id   AF-A0A9D2KYC4-F1
#
_cell.length_a   1.000
_cell.length_b   1.000
_cell.length_c   1.000
_cell.angle_alpha   90.00
_cell.angle_beta   90.00
_cell.angle_gamma   90.00
#
_symmetry.space_group_name_H-M   'P 1'
#
loop_
_entity.id
_entity.type
_entity.pdbx_description
1 polymer ?
#
loop_
_entity_poly.entity_id
_entity_poly.type
_entity_poly.pdbx_seq_one_letter_code
_entity_poly.pdbx_strand_id
1 'polypeptide(L)' 'MKRMKGKDAIDFGRRIEVEKTELELSGLDPDALGFMRAVERKKVLERAGLDPAKYDF' A
#
# COMPACT_ATOMS: atom_id res chain seq x y z
N MET A 1 -44.73 3.64 0.36
CA MET A 1 -43.27 3.90 0.38
C MET A 1 -42.52 2.58 0.45
N LYS A 2 -41.77 2.21 -0.60
CA LYS A 2 -41.07 0.93 -0.73
C LYS A 2 -39.74 1.01 0.02
N ARG A 3 -39.56 0.18 1.05
CA ARG A 3 -38.31 0.10 1.83
C ARG A 3 -37.14 -0.30 0.92
N MET A 4 -36.17 0.60 0.74
CA MET A 4 -34.90 0.29 0.06
C MET A 4 -34.17 -0.78 0.88
N LYS A 5 -33.73 -1.85 0.20
CA LYS A 5 -32.98 -2.96 0.80
C LYS A 5 -31.50 -2.56 0.81
N GLY A 6 -30.86 -2.58 1.98
CA GLY A 6 -29.46 -2.18 2.22
C GLY A 6 -28.38 -3.05 1.58
N LYS A 7 -28.61 -3.58 0.38
CA LYS A 7 -27.63 -4.32 -0.43
C LYS A 7 -26.81 -3.41 -1.35
N ASP A 8 -27.19 -2.14 -1.45
CA ASP A 8 -26.52 -1.14 -2.29
C ASP A 8 -25.32 -0.48 -1.60
N ALA A 9 -25.07 -0.78 -0.32
CA ALA A 9 -23.99 -0.18 0.48
C ALA A 9 -22.64 -0.92 0.36
N ILE A 10 -22.60 -2.11 -0.23
CA ILE A 10 -21.42 -3.00 -0.15
C ILE A 10 -20.51 -2.89 -1.39
N ASP A 11 -20.93 -2.25 -2.48
CA ASP A 11 -20.21 -2.34 -3.75
C ASP A 11 -19.42 -1.09 -4.19
N PHE A 12 -19.30 -0.06 -3.34
CA PHE A 12 -18.38 1.05 -3.60
C PHE A 12 -16.91 0.75 -3.23
N GLY A 13 -16.65 -0.39 -2.56
CA GLY A 13 -15.30 -0.86 -2.25
C GLY A 13 -14.70 -1.78 -3.32
N ARG A 14 -15.46 -2.14 -4.37
CA ARG A 14 -15.10 -3.22 -5.32
C ARG A 14 -14.51 -2.73 -6.65
N ARG A 15 -14.14 -1.46 -6.80
CA ARG A 15 -13.69 -0.94 -8.11
C ARG A 15 -12.47 -0.03 -8.07
N ILE A 16 -11.48 -0.36 -7.25
CA ILE A 16 -10.10 -0.12 -7.66
C ILE A 16 -9.31 -1.34 -7.15
N GLU A 17 -9.13 -2.37 -7.98
CA GLU A 17 -7.90 -3.17 -7.84
C GLU A 17 -6.77 -2.20 -8.19
N VAL A 18 -6.32 -1.42 -7.20
CA VAL A 18 -5.06 -0.69 -7.33
C VAL A 18 -4.03 -1.79 -7.38
N GLU A 19 -3.36 -1.95 -8.52
CA GLU A 19 -2.21 -2.85 -8.60
C GLU A 19 -1.24 -2.45 -7.49
N LYS A 20 -1.11 -3.33 -6.50
CA LYS A 20 -0.22 -3.08 -5.36
C LYS A 20 1.20 -3.00 -5.87
N THR A 21 1.95 -2.02 -5.37
CA THR A 21 3.38 -1.89 -5.64
C THR A 21 4.16 -3.03 -4.99
N GLU A 22 5.39 -3.29 -5.45
CA GLU A 22 6.28 -4.28 -4.84
C GLU A 22 6.49 -4.05 -3.34
N LEU A 23 6.51 -2.79 -2.91
CA LEU A 23 6.60 -2.37 -1.51
C LEU A 23 5.37 -2.86 -0.72
N GLU A 24 4.18 -2.56 -1.21
CA GLU A 24 2.92 -2.96 -0.57
C GLU A 24 2.72 -4.48 -0.57
N LEU A 25 3.18 -5.17 -1.61
CA LEU A 25 3.20 -6.64 -1.67
C LEU A 25 4.18 -7.24 -0.65
N SER A 26 5.25 -6.52 -0.32
CA SER A 26 6.21 -6.87 0.72
C SER A 26 5.75 -6.44 2.12
N GLY A 27 4.55 -5.85 2.25
CA GLY A 27 4.00 -5.36 3.51
C GLY A 27 4.60 -4.04 3.99
N LEU A 28 5.28 -3.31 3.12
CA LEU A 28 5.83 -1.99 3.39
C LEU A 28 4.89 -0.89 2.89
N ASP A 29 4.84 0.21 3.64
CA ASP A 29 4.09 1.41 3.28
C ASP A 29 5.05 2.45 2.63
N PRO A 30 4.89 2.77 1.33
CA PRO A 30 5.72 3.74 0.63
C PRO A 30 5.72 5.13 1.29
N ASP A 31 4.56 5.57 1.81
CA ASP A 31 4.43 6.87 2.46
C ASP A 31 5.27 6.87 3.74
N ALA A 32 5.14 5.83 4.56
CA ALA A 32 5.95 5.67 5.77
C ALA A 32 7.45 5.65 5.46
N LEU A 33 7.87 4.97 4.40
CA LEU A 33 9.28 4.94 3.97
C LEU A 33 9.79 6.34 3.56
N GLY A 34 8.95 7.16 2.91
CA GLY A 34 9.28 8.54 2.55
C GLY A 34 9.61 9.43 3.76
N PHE A 35 8.96 9.19 4.91
CA PHE A 35 9.22 9.93 6.15
C PHE A 35 10.39 9.38 6.99
N MET A 36 10.89 8.18 6.69
CA MET A 36 12.03 7.58 7.41
C MET A 36 13.36 8.21 7.00
N ARG A 37 14.34 8.20 7.91
CA ARG A 37 15.72 8.58 7.55
C ARG A 37 16.28 7.58 6.53
N ALA A 38 17.12 8.04 5.61
CA ALA A 38 17.70 7.21 4.56
C ALA A 38 18.35 5.90 5.07
N VAL A 39 19.08 5.97 6.20
CA VAL A 39 19.72 4.79 6.81
C VAL A 39 18.70 3.79 7.38
N GLU A 40 17.59 4.28 7.95
CA GLU A 40 16.53 3.44 8.50
C GLU A 40 15.72 2.79 7.38
N ARG A 41 15.31 3.58 6.38
CA ARG A 41 14.63 3.12 5.17
C ARG A 41 15.42 2.01 4.46
N LYS A 42 16.73 2.21 4.29
CA LYS A 42 17.62 1.20 3.68
C LYS A 42 17.53 -0.15 4.39
N LYS A 43 17.61 -0.15 5.73
CA LYS A 43 17.53 -1.38 6.54
C LYS A 43 16.16 -2.05 6.43
N VAL A 44 15.08 -1.28 6.32
CA VAL A 44 13.72 -1.82 6.16
C VAL A 44 13.57 -2.53 4.82
N LEU A 45 14.04 -1.90 3.73
CA LEU A 45 14.03 -2.50 2.39
C LEU A 45 14.89 -3.77 2.32
N GLU A 46 16.12 -3.73 2.85
CA GLU A 46 17.01 -4.91 2.89
C GLU A 46 16.40 -6.07 3.69
N ARG A 47 15.72 -5.80 4.81
CA ARG A 47 15.02 -6.82 5.60
C ARG A 47 13.82 -7.43 4.87
N ALA A 48 13.19 -6.66 3.99
CA ALA A 48 12.13 -7.14 3.11
C ALA A 48 12.67 -7.86 1.85
N GLY A 49 14.00 -7.94 1.68
CA GLY A 49 14.62 -8.52 0.49
C GLY A 49 14.55 -7.62 -0.74
N LEU A 50 14.25 -6.33 -0.56
CA LEU A 50 14.16 -5.34 -1.63
C LEU A 50 15.48 -4.57 -1.75
N ASP A 51 15.82 -4.18 -2.98
CA ASP A 51 17.01 -3.38 -3.26
C ASP A 51 16.72 -1.88 -3.05
N PRO A 52 17.34 -1.23 -2.05
CA PRO A 52 17.14 0.20 -1.79
C PRO A 52 17.51 1.11 -2.97
N ALA A 53 18.40 0.68 -3.86
CA ALA A 53 18.84 1.48 -5.00
C ALA A 53 17.79 1.60 -6.12
N LYS A 54 16.74 0.78 -6.09
CA LYS A 54 15.65 0.81 -7.08
C LYS A 54 14.65 1.95 -6.87
N TYR A 55 14.74 2.66 -5.75
CA TYR A 55 13.76 3.65 -5.34
C TYR A 55 14.43 5.00 -5.06
N ASP A 56 13.75 6.09 -5.39
CA ASP A 56 14.25 7.48 -5.35
C ASP A 56 13.67 8.33 -4.21
N PHE A 57 13.14 7.68 -3.17
CA PHE A 57 12.55 8.30 -1.97
C PHE A 57 13.36 9.45 -1.33
#